data_AF-A0AAD9EUM6-F1
#
_entry.id   AF-A0AAD9EUM6-F1
#
_cell.length_a   1.000
_cell.length_b   1.000
_cell.length_c   1.000
_cell.angle_alpha   90.00
_cell.angle_beta   90.00
_cell.angle_gamma   90.00
#
_symmetry.space_group_name_H-M   'P 1'
#
loop_
_entity.id
_entity.type
_entity.pdbx_description
1 polymer ?
#
loop_
_entity_poly.entity_id
_entity_poly.type
_entity_poly.pdbx_seq_one_letter_code
_entity_poly.pdbx_strand_id
1 'polypeptide(L)'
;MALSKFEFDTPDLEGGGRKLNENKILTSKKSRFDPYSKTDFATCRICRSSVHQHGSHYCQGCAYKKGICAMCGKKVLDTKNYRQTSV
;
A
#
# COMPACT_ATOMS: atom_id res chain seq x y z
N MET A 1 -45.92 -9.43 -3.55
CA MET A 1 -44.75 -9.08 -2.74
C MET A 1 -43.72 -10.20 -2.91
N ALA A 2 -42.95 -10.15 -3.99
CA ALA A 2 -41.89 -11.11 -4.24
C ALA A 2 -40.66 -10.66 -3.45
N LEU A 3 -40.22 -11.49 -2.50
CA LEU A 3 -38.96 -11.32 -1.80
C LEU A 3 -37.85 -11.44 -2.86
N SER A 4 -37.23 -10.32 -3.20
CA SER A 4 -36.02 -10.27 -4.01
C SER A 4 -34.93 -11.04 -3.29
N LYS A 5 -34.61 -12.24 -3.80
CA LYS A 5 -33.37 -12.93 -3.49
C LYS A 5 -32.24 -11.96 -3.84
N PHE A 6 -31.50 -11.50 -2.83
CA PHE A 6 -30.15 -11.01 -3.04
C PHE A 6 -29.31 -12.25 -3.33
N GLU A 7 -29.19 -12.64 -4.60
CA GLU A 7 -28.16 -13.57 -5.03
C GLU A 7 -26.80 -12.90 -4.80
N PHE A 8 -26.00 -13.46 -3.90
CA PHE A 8 -24.61 -13.05 -3.71
C PHE A 8 -23.78 -13.79 -4.77
N ASP A 9 -23.66 -13.22 -5.96
CA ASP A 9 -22.76 -13.72 -7.00
C ASP A 9 -21.31 -13.63 -6.51
N THR A 10 -20.74 -14.75 -6.07
CA THR A 10 -19.28 -14.91 -6.03
C THR A 10 -18.78 -14.98 -7.46
N PRO A 11 -17.97 -14.04 -7.95
CA PRO A 11 -17.29 -14.24 -9.23
C PRO A 11 -16.15 -15.23 -8.99
N ASP A 12 -16.45 -16.51 -9.12
CA ASP A 12 -15.43 -17.50 -9.43
C ASP A 12 -14.94 -17.21 -10.85
N LEU A 13 -14.07 -16.21 -10.97
CA LEU A 13 -13.28 -15.96 -12.17
C LEU A 13 -12.57 -17.26 -12.53
N GLU A 14 -12.89 -17.80 -13.69
CA GLU A 14 -12.44 -19.08 -14.29
C GLU A 14 -10.91 -19.16 -14.50
N GLY A 15 -10.14 -18.99 -13.42
CA GLY A 15 -8.68 -19.01 -13.48
C GLY A 15 -7.94 -18.40 -12.28
N GLY A 16 -8.60 -18.13 -11.15
CA GLY A 16 -7.93 -17.40 -10.06
C GLY A 16 -8.44 -17.62 -8.63
N GLY A 17 -9.21 -18.67 -8.36
CA GLY A 17 -9.62 -19.01 -7.00
C GLY A 17 -8.42 -19.32 -6.09
N ARG A 18 -8.57 -19.10 -4.77
CA ARG A 18 -7.58 -19.53 -3.77
C ARG A 18 -7.39 -21.04 -3.90
N LYS A 19 -6.27 -21.51 -4.44
CA LYS A 19 -5.95 -22.94 -4.51
C LYS A 19 -6.08 -23.56 -3.11
N LEU A 20 -6.99 -24.52 -2.96
CA LEU A 20 -7.18 -25.28 -1.74
C LEU A 20 -6.15 -26.42 -1.72
N ASN A 21 -5.81 -26.94 -0.53
CA ASN A 21 -4.87 -28.04 -0.34
C ASN A 21 -3.41 -27.74 -0.78
N GLU A 22 -2.93 -26.53 -0.51
CA GLU A 22 -1.51 -26.19 -0.63
C GLU A 22 -1.00 -25.53 0.66
N ASN A 23 0.28 -25.74 0.97
CA ASN A 23 0.95 -25.05 2.05
C ASN A 23 1.14 -23.58 1.68
N LYS A 24 0.20 -22.73 2.09
CA LYS A 24 0.19 -21.28 1.81
C LYS A 24 1.46 -20.57 2.27
N ILE A 25 2.15 -21.07 3.29
CA ILE A 25 3.45 -20.53 3.73
C ILE A 25 4.53 -20.67 2.63
N LEU A 26 4.46 -21.75 1.84
CA LEU A 26 5.44 -22.07 0.79
C LEU A 26 5.01 -21.57 -0.59
N THR A 27 3.71 -21.42 -0.86
CA THR A 27 3.19 -21.02 -2.19
C THR A 27 2.82 -19.54 -2.31
N SER A 28 2.67 -18.80 -1.21
CA SER A 28 2.36 -17.35 -1.19
C SER A 28 3.55 -16.43 -1.54
N LYS A 29 4.55 -16.94 -2.27
CA LYS A 29 5.81 -16.23 -2.55
C LYS A 29 5.65 -14.92 -3.35
N LYS A 30 4.51 -14.69 -3.99
CA LYS A 30 4.31 -13.54 -4.90
C LYS A 30 3.93 -12.23 -4.21
N SER A 31 3.59 -12.23 -2.92
CA SER A 31 3.23 -11.01 -2.17
C SER A 31 3.76 -11.00 -0.74
N ARG A 32 4.80 -11.80 -0.47
CA ARG A 32 5.37 -11.87 0.88
C ARG A 32 6.23 -10.63 1.09
N PHE A 33 5.86 -9.82 2.08
CA PHE A 33 6.68 -8.73 2.59
C PHE A 33 8.04 -9.32 3.00
N ASP A 34 9.07 -9.11 2.18
CA ASP A 34 10.43 -9.54 2.46
C ASP A 34 11.19 -8.35 3.08
N PRO A 35 11.41 -8.35 4.41
CA PRO A 35 12.07 -7.25 5.11
C PRO A 35 13.54 -7.05 4.71
N TYR A 36 14.14 -7.99 3.96
CA TYR A 36 15.53 -7.94 3.55
C TYR A 36 15.72 -7.60 2.06
N SER A 37 14.67 -7.68 1.26
CA SER A 37 14.72 -7.27 -0.15
C SER A 37 14.78 -5.74 -0.25
N LYS A 38 15.98 -5.20 -0.48
CA LYS A 38 16.18 -3.75 -0.72
C LYS A 38 15.61 -3.26 -2.05
N THR A 39 15.13 -4.15 -2.91
CA THR A 39 14.61 -3.84 -4.24
C THR A 39 13.21 -3.23 -4.22
N ASP A 40 12.44 -3.54 -3.18
CA ASP A 40 11.00 -3.30 -3.13
C ASP A 40 10.67 -2.02 -2.33
N PHE A 41 11.55 -1.65 -1.39
CA PHE A 41 11.43 -0.43 -0.59
C PHE A 41 12.26 0.70 -1.19
N ALA A 42 11.58 1.66 -1.82
CA ALA A 42 12.24 2.86 -2.30
C ALA A 42 12.75 3.73 -1.14
N THR A 43 13.84 4.45 -1.39
CA THR A 43 14.38 5.45 -0.46
C THR A 43 13.66 6.78 -0.64
N CYS A 44 13.39 7.47 0.46
CA CYS A 44 12.76 8.79 0.43
C CYS A 44 13.65 9.81 -0.31
N ARG A 45 13.09 10.53 -1.28
CA ARG A 45 13.86 11.51 -2.07
C ARG A 45 14.31 12.76 -1.28
N ILE A 46 13.74 12.99 -0.10
CA ILE A 46 14.00 14.19 0.72
C ILE A 46 15.04 13.90 1.81
N CYS A 47 14.76 12.92 2.66
CA CYS A 47 15.63 12.58 3.81
C CYS A 47 16.49 11.32 3.59
N ARG A 48 16.35 10.65 2.43
CA ARG A 48 17.10 9.43 2.06
C ARG A 48 16.91 8.24 3.00
N SER A 49 15.98 8.31 3.95
CA SER A 49 15.60 7.16 4.78
C SER A 49 14.87 6.10 3.95
N SER A 50 14.91 4.84 4.39
CA SER A 50 14.05 3.80 3.83
C SER A 50 12.58 4.14 4.04
N VAL A 51 11.74 3.81 3.05
CA VAL A 51 10.29 4.00 3.13
C VAL A 51 9.62 2.67 3.47
N HIS A 52 8.70 2.68 4.42
CA HIS A 52 8.02 1.47 4.90
C HIS A 52 6.95 0.92 3.95
N GLN A 53 6.44 1.76 3.06
CA GLN A 53 5.32 1.44 2.18
C GLN A 53 5.83 1.14 0.77
N HIS A 54 5.38 0.03 0.20
CA HIS A 54 5.76 -0.38 -1.15
C HIS A 54 5.26 0.65 -2.18
N GLY A 55 6.09 1.00 -3.16
CA GLY A 55 5.74 1.99 -4.19
C GLY A 55 5.68 3.46 -3.72
N SER A 56 6.08 3.75 -2.47
CA SER A 56 6.15 5.11 -1.95
C SER A 56 7.50 5.76 -2.23
N HIS A 57 7.50 7.02 -2.71
CA HIS A 57 8.73 7.77 -3.00
C HIS A 57 9.18 8.70 -1.86
N TYR A 58 8.31 8.93 -0.88
CA TYR A 58 8.58 9.79 0.27
C TYR A 58 8.21 9.08 1.57
N CYS A 59 8.96 9.32 2.64
CA CYS A 59 8.61 8.81 3.96
C CYS A 59 7.40 9.56 4.53
N GLN A 60 6.67 8.92 5.44
CA GLN A 60 5.48 9.49 6.06
C GLN A 60 5.76 10.84 6.75
N GLY A 61 6.92 10.97 7.42
CA GLY A 61 7.31 12.23 8.05
C GLY A 61 7.55 13.37 7.07
N CYS A 62 8.25 13.13 5.95
CA CYS A 62 8.48 14.17 4.95
C CYS A 62 7.22 14.51 4.14
N ALA A 63 6.40 13.50 3.84
CA ALA A 63 5.10 13.67 3.20
C ALA A 63 4.20 14.57 4.06
N TYR A 64 4.17 14.32 5.38
CA TYR A 64 3.43 15.14 6.33
C TYR A 64 3.99 16.56 6.42
N LYS A 65 5.28 16.76 6.72
CA LYS A 65 5.89 18.11 6.85
C LYS A 65 5.68 19.00 5.63
N LYS A 66 5.65 18.42 4.42
CA LYS A 66 5.49 19.16 3.17
C LYS A 66 4.05 19.17 2.63
N GLY A 67 3.12 18.44 3.24
CA GLY A 67 1.74 18.31 2.76
C GLY A 67 1.64 17.65 1.36
N ILE A 68 2.50 16.66 1.08
CA ILE A 68 2.55 15.94 -0.21
C ILE A 68 2.10 14.49 -0.06
N CYS A 69 1.59 13.90 -1.15
CA CYS A 69 1.29 12.47 -1.21
C CYS A 69 2.59 11.63 -1.19
N ALA A 70 2.66 10.63 -0.31
CA ALA A 70 3.83 9.75 -0.18
C ALA A 70 4.10 8.88 -1.43
N MET A 71 3.06 8.60 -2.22
CA MET A 71 3.14 7.82 -3.46
C MET A 71 3.51 8.71 -4.65
N CYS A 72 2.74 9.78 -4.89
CA CYS A 72 2.82 10.54 -6.15
C CYS A 72 3.60 11.86 -6.03
N GLY A 73 3.85 12.35 -4.81
CA GLY A 73 4.48 13.67 -4.58
C GLY A 73 3.62 14.89 -4.90
N LYS A 74 2.38 14.71 -5.37
CA LYS A 74 1.43 15.82 -5.57
C LYS A 74 1.08 16.45 -4.22
N LYS A 75 0.98 17.78 -4.20
CA LYS A 75 0.59 18.53 -3.02
C LYS A 75 -0.88 18.27 -2.69
N VAL A 76 -1.14 17.82 -1.48
CA VAL A 76 -2.47 17.50 -0.95
C VAL A 76 -2.96 18.60 -0.01
N LEU A 77 -2.05 19.24 0.71
CA LEU A 77 -2.37 20.26 1.70
C LEU A 77 -1.43 21.46 1.58
N ASP A 78 -1.97 22.65 1.80
CA ASP A 78 -1.18 23.89 1.91
C ASP A 78 -0.69 24.09 3.34
N THR A 79 0.59 23.83 3.59
CA THR A 79 1.18 23.85 4.94
C THR A 79 1.56 25.24 5.44
N LYS A 80 1.25 26.33 4.70
CA LYS A 80 1.65 27.71 5.03
C LYS A 80 1.21 28.15 6.44
N ASN A 81 0.02 27.72 6.85
CA ASN A 81 -0.57 28.10 8.14
C ASN A 81 -0.49 26.95 9.17
N TYR A 82 0.15 25.83 8.84
CA TYR A 82 0.17 24.63 9.67
C TYR A 82 1.60 24.28 10.10
N ARG A 83 1.84 24.20 11.42
CA ARG A 83 3.11 23.73 11.98
C ARG A 83 3.12 22.21 12.07
N GLN A 84 3.34 21.55 10.94
CA GLN A 84 3.42 20.09 10.87
C GLN A 84 4.81 19.62 11.27
N THR A 85 4.98 19.20 12.52
CA THR A 85 6.18 18.51 13.00
C THR A 85 5.99 17.00 12.89
N SER A 86 7.00 16.31 12.37
CA SER A 86 7.15 14.86 12.53
C SER A 86 8.17 14.68 13.64
N VAL A 87 7.81 13.87 14.64
CA VAL A 87 8.61 13.47 15.82
C VAL A 87 10.10 13.37 15.48
#